data_AF-A0A2U1NLW4-F1
#
_entry.id   AF-A0A2U1NLW4-F1
#
_cell.length_a   1.000
_cell.length_b   1.000
_cell.length_c   1.000
_cell.angle_alpha   90.00
_cell.angle_beta   90.00
_cell.angle_gamma   90.00
#
_symmetry.space_group_name_H-M   'P 1'
#
loop_
_entity.id
_entity.type
_entity.pdbx_description
1 polymer ?
#
loop_
_entity_poly.entity_id
_entity_poly.type
_entity_poly.pdbx_seq_one_letter_code
_entity_poly.pdbx_strand_id
1 'polypeptide(L)'
;METLDSHRSDFQVFRSLCKKSGKETIIRLGLPEMKKVIWYVLHNIPEIDTYMNEFQSERPESDMQQEFPRWFESKIGNLYTANDPRCTPDLFALACGPLSTATSINSCVVNGVEFVVHSRDVKRTTQNSGICSPGEKPGEMYYGQLDDILEFSYTQFKTQHDTNLGM
;
A
#
# COMPACT_ATOMS: atom_id res chain seq x y z
N MET A 1 3.93 28.23 16.99
CA MET A 1 4.70 27.32 16.13
C MET A 1 3.66 26.57 15.31
N GLU A 2 3.27 27.17 14.19
CA GLU A 2 2.24 26.63 13.30
C GLU A 2 2.85 25.48 12.51
N THR A 3 2.28 24.29 12.67
CA THR A 3 2.59 23.13 11.84
C THR A 3 1.96 23.35 10.49
N LEU A 4 2.80 23.67 9.49
CA LEU A 4 2.41 23.71 8.08
C LEU A 4 1.76 22.37 7.70
N ASP A 5 0.60 22.47 7.04
CA ASP A 5 -0.25 21.38 6.59
C ASP A 5 0.56 20.20 6.03
N SER A 6 0.51 19.07 6.74
CA SER A 6 0.75 17.77 6.12
C SER A 6 -0.39 17.55 5.14
N HIS A 7 -0.15 17.77 3.85
CA HIS A 7 -1.14 17.48 2.81
C HIS A 7 -1.69 16.08 3.06
N ARG A 8 -2.98 16.00 3.42
CA ARG A 8 -3.63 14.73 3.70
C ARG A 8 -3.79 14.05 2.36
N SER A 9 -3.01 13.00 2.14
CA SER A 9 -3.06 12.24 0.88
C SER A 9 -4.51 11.92 0.49
N ASP A 10 -4.80 12.08 -0.79
CA ASP A 10 -6.09 11.70 -1.38
C ASP A 10 -6.23 10.17 -1.50
N PHE A 11 -5.10 9.46 -1.50
CA PHE A 11 -5.03 8.02 -1.65
C PHE A 11 -5.21 7.32 -0.30
N GLN A 12 -6.19 6.42 -0.22
CA GLN A 12 -6.52 5.70 1.01
C GLN A 12 -5.36 4.83 1.51
N VAL A 13 -4.53 4.31 0.61
CA VAL A 13 -3.37 3.48 0.98
C VAL A 13 -2.34 4.21 1.85
N PHE A 14 -2.24 5.54 1.73
CA PHE A 14 -1.31 6.34 2.54
C PHE A 14 -1.92 6.80 3.87
N ARG A 15 -3.20 6.48 4.11
CA ARG A 15 -3.88 6.78 5.38
C ARG A 15 -3.73 5.59 6.32
N SER A 16 -2.95 5.76 7.39
CA SER A 16 -2.88 4.71 8.42
C SER A 16 -4.19 4.65 9.19
N LEU A 17 -4.93 3.54 9.03
CA LEU A 17 -6.13 3.21 9.81
C LEU A 17 -5.80 2.43 11.09
N CYS A 18 -4.54 2.04 11.25
CA CYS A 18 -4.07 1.17 12.30
C CYS A 18 -3.33 1.96 13.38
N LYS A 19 -3.74 1.82 14.64
CA LYS A 19 -2.91 2.23 15.76
C LYS A 19 -1.97 1.08 16.13
N LYS A 20 -0.70 1.21 15.77
CA LYS A 20 0.34 0.23 16.10
C LYS A 20 0.47 0.07 17.61
N SER A 21 0.66 -1.17 18.07
CA SER A 21 1.01 -1.46 19.45
C SER A 21 2.01 -2.62 19.52
N GLY A 22 2.81 -2.68 20.58
CA GLY A 22 3.80 -3.74 20.75
C GLY A 22 5.16 -3.42 20.15
N LYS A 23 5.93 -4.46 19.83
CA LYS A 23 7.31 -4.32 19.33
C LYS A 23 7.28 -4.06 17.83
N GLU A 24 8.15 -3.18 17.38
CA GLU A 24 8.40 -2.94 15.97
C GLU A 24 9.77 -3.53 15.60
N THR A 25 9.88 -4.11 14.40
CA THR A 25 11.15 -4.63 13.87
C THR A 25 11.21 -4.36 12.38
N ILE A 26 12.32 -3.81 11.91
CA ILE A 26 12.54 -3.57 10.49
C ILE A 26 12.96 -4.89 9.84
N ILE A 27 12.23 -5.29 8.81
CA ILE A 27 12.55 -6.45 7.98
C ILE A 27 12.80 -6.00 6.53
N ARG A 28 13.61 -6.76 5.81
CA ARG A 28 13.84 -6.56 4.37
C ARG A 28 13.20 -7.70 3.60
N LEU A 29 12.42 -7.36 2.58
CA LEU A 29 11.76 -8.33 1.71
C LEU A 29 12.55 -8.53 0.42
N GLY A 30 12.52 -9.76 -0.09
CA GLY A 30 13.13 -10.11 -1.37
C GLY A 30 12.30 -9.61 -2.54
N LEU A 31 12.88 -9.68 -3.74
CA LEU A 31 12.18 -9.28 -4.96
C LEU A 31 10.88 -10.06 -5.20
N PRO A 32 10.80 -11.39 -4.99
CA PRO A 32 9.55 -12.13 -5.16
C PRO A 32 8.45 -11.67 -4.21
N GLU A 33 8.77 -11.39 -2.94
CA GLU A 33 7.82 -10.89 -1.95
C GLU A 33 7.38 -9.47 -2.28
N MET A 34 8.32 -8.59 -2.66
CA MET A 34 8.00 -7.22 -3.04
C MET A 34 7.08 -7.15 -4.26
N LYS A 35 7.23 -8.07 -5.24
CA LYS A 35 6.29 -8.16 -6.37
C LYS A 35 4.85 -8.45 -5.91
N LYS A 36 4.69 -9.34 -4.93
CA LYS A 36 3.36 -9.66 -4.37
C LYS A 36 2.78 -8.47 -3.60
N VAL A 37 3.61 -7.75 -2.84
CA VAL A 37 3.20 -6.54 -2.09
C VAL A 37 2.75 -5.45 -3.05
N ILE A 38 3.55 -5.14 -4.08
CA ILE A 38 3.22 -4.13 -5.09
C ILE A 38 1.90 -4.47 -5.77
N TRP A 39 1.75 -5.72 -6.23
CA TRP A 39 0.49 -6.16 -6.83
C TRP A 39 -0.69 -6.03 -5.87
N TYR A 40 -0.55 -6.50 -4.62
CA TYR A 40 -1.63 -6.45 -3.64
C TYR A 40 -2.10 -5.01 -3.41
N VAL A 41 -1.17 -4.08 -3.24
CA VAL A 41 -1.50 -2.66 -3.09
C VAL A 41 -2.20 -2.15 -4.35
N LEU A 42 -1.64 -2.40 -5.54
CA LEU A 42 -2.21 -1.89 -6.79
C LEU A 42 -3.57 -2.54 -7.14
N HIS A 43 -3.85 -3.75 -6.67
CA HIS A 43 -5.11 -4.41 -7.00
C HIS A 43 -6.27 -4.02 -6.08
N ASN A 44 -5.98 -3.49 -4.88
CA ASN A 44 -6.98 -3.32 -3.82
C ASN A 44 -7.34 -1.85 -3.52
N ILE A 45 -6.89 -0.89 -4.35
CA ILE A 45 -7.18 0.53 -4.10
C ILE A 45 -7.96 1.13 -5.28
N PRO A 46 -9.08 1.82 -5.03
CA PRO A 46 -9.96 2.32 -6.09
C PRO A 46 -9.33 3.46 -6.91
N GLU A 47 -8.36 4.18 -6.35
CA GLU A 47 -7.73 5.35 -6.98
C GLU A 47 -6.99 5.02 -8.29
N ILE A 48 -6.75 3.74 -8.57
CA ILE A 48 -6.07 3.26 -9.79
C ILE A 48 -6.94 2.44 -10.73
N ASP A 49 -8.24 2.30 -10.47
CA ASP A 49 -9.18 1.58 -11.34
C ASP A 49 -9.15 2.11 -12.78
N THR A 50 -9.01 3.44 -12.94
CA THR A 50 -8.91 4.05 -14.28
C THR A 50 -7.71 3.51 -15.06
N TYR A 51 -6.57 3.32 -14.39
CA TYR A 51 -5.36 2.79 -15.00
C TYR A 51 -5.46 1.29 -15.25
N MET A 52 -6.09 0.53 -14.34
CA MET A 52 -6.37 -0.89 -14.55
C MET A 52 -7.24 -1.12 -15.79
N ASN A 53 -8.30 -0.34 -15.95
CA ASN A 53 -9.19 -0.40 -17.11
C ASN A 53 -8.47 0.02 -18.41
N GLU A 54 -7.64 1.06 -18.35
CA GLU A 54 -6.82 1.49 -19.50
C GLU A 54 -5.86 0.37 -19.92
N PHE A 55 -5.15 -0.25 -18.97
CA PHE A 55 -4.25 -1.37 -19.25
C PHE A 55 -4.98 -2.55 -19.91
N GLN A 56 -6.14 -2.94 -19.38
CA GLN A 56 -6.96 -4.02 -19.97
C GLN A 56 -7.44 -3.68 -21.39
N SER A 57 -7.82 -2.43 -21.63
CA SER A 57 -8.24 -1.97 -22.96
C SER A 57 -7.08 -1.95 -23.95
N GLU A 58 -5.86 -1.59 -23.52
CA GLU A 58 -4.66 -1.61 -24.36
C GLU A 58 -4.14 -3.04 -24.58
N ARG A 59 -4.32 -3.93 -23.60
CA ARG A 59 -3.70 -5.26 -23.54
C ARG A 59 -4.65 -6.33 -22.97
N PRO A 60 -5.67 -6.75 -23.74
CA PRO A 60 -6.70 -7.66 -23.25
C PRO A 60 -6.19 -9.07 -22.90
N GLU A 61 -5.11 -9.51 -23.53
CA GLU A 61 -4.52 -10.85 -23.34
C GLU A 61 -3.35 -10.87 -22.32
N SER A 62 -3.03 -9.72 -21.70
CA SER A 62 -1.90 -9.62 -20.77
C SER A 62 -2.24 -10.20 -19.40
N ASP A 63 -1.24 -10.76 -18.72
CA ASP A 63 -1.36 -11.15 -17.32
C ASP A 63 -1.31 -9.89 -16.46
N MET A 64 -2.46 -9.47 -15.94
CA MET A 64 -2.57 -8.25 -15.14
C MET A 64 -1.64 -8.26 -13.93
N GLN A 65 -1.52 -9.38 -13.22
CA GLN A 65 -0.69 -9.47 -12.03
C GLN A 65 0.81 -9.32 -12.36
N GLN A 66 1.23 -9.86 -13.51
CA GLN A 66 2.65 -9.84 -13.91
C GLN A 66 3.06 -8.56 -14.64
N GLU A 67 2.15 -7.96 -15.40
CA GLU A 67 2.50 -6.91 -16.37
C GLU A 67 2.01 -5.52 -15.96
N PHE A 68 0.88 -5.42 -15.25
CA PHE A 68 0.32 -4.12 -14.86
C PHE A 68 1.29 -3.28 -14.04
N PRO A 69 1.96 -3.78 -12.98
CA PRO A 69 2.82 -2.94 -12.15
C PRO A 69 3.92 -2.22 -12.95
N ARG A 70 4.53 -2.90 -13.92
CA ARG A 70 5.58 -2.32 -14.78
C ARG A 70 5.01 -1.36 -15.81
N TRP A 71 3.85 -1.66 -16.37
CA TRP A 71 3.16 -0.73 -17.27
C TRP A 71 2.76 0.54 -16.53
N PHE A 72 2.22 0.41 -15.32
CA PHE A 72 1.81 1.52 -14.46
C PHE A 72 3.00 2.42 -14.11
N GLU A 73 4.11 1.83 -13.65
CA GLU A 73 5.37 2.54 -13.40
C GLU A 73 5.80 3.36 -14.63
N SER A 74 5.80 2.76 -15.82
CA SER A 74 6.19 3.45 -17.05
C SER A 74 5.20 4.55 -17.45
N LYS A 75 3.89 4.30 -17.30
CA LYS A 75 2.82 5.26 -17.65
C LYS A 75 2.95 6.51 -16.78
N ILE A 76 3.06 6.34 -15.47
CA ILE A 76 3.19 7.44 -14.52
C ILE A 76 4.55 8.13 -14.66
N GLY A 77 5.63 7.38 -14.90
CA GLY A 77 6.94 7.94 -15.21
C GLY A 77 6.92 8.88 -16.42
N ASN A 78 6.20 8.52 -17.49
CA ASN A 78 6.03 9.38 -18.65
C ASN A 78 5.29 10.68 -18.30
N LEU A 79 4.21 10.60 -17.52
CA LEU A 79 3.48 11.78 -17.04
C LEU A 79 4.38 12.71 -16.20
N TYR A 80 5.20 12.13 -15.32
CA TYR A 80 6.17 12.88 -14.53
C TYR A 80 7.18 13.62 -15.41
N THR A 81 7.79 12.94 -16.39
CA THR A 81 8.77 13.58 -17.29
C THR A 81 8.17 14.65 -18.20
N ALA A 82 6.87 14.55 -18.50
CA ALA A 82 6.14 15.54 -19.27
C ALA A 82 5.66 16.73 -18.43
N ASN A 83 5.92 16.75 -17.11
CA ASN A 83 5.36 17.69 -16.14
C ASN A 83 3.82 17.78 -16.26
N ASP A 84 3.17 16.64 -16.50
CA ASP A 84 1.72 16.57 -16.67
C ASP A 84 1.04 16.78 -15.30
N PRO A 85 0.07 17.71 -15.18
CA PRO A 85 -0.58 18.01 -13.90
C PRO A 85 -1.39 16.85 -13.31
N ARG A 86 -1.69 15.81 -14.11
CA ARG A 86 -2.33 14.58 -13.63
C ARG A 86 -1.38 13.74 -12.77
N CYS A 87 -0.06 13.93 -12.89
CA CYS A 87 0.93 13.24 -12.08
C CYS A 87 1.05 13.88 -10.70
N THR A 88 0.12 13.53 -9.80
CA THR A 88 0.19 13.97 -8.40
C THR A 88 1.38 13.31 -7.68
N PRO A 89 1.90 13.92 -6.59
CA PRO A 89 2.96 13.30 -5.81
C PRO A 89 2.59 11.92 -5.25
N ASP A 90 1.34 11.73 -4.84
CA ASP A 90 0.81 10.45 -4.35
C ASP A 90 0.79 9.38 -5.44
N LEU A 91 0.33 9.73 -6.64
CA LEU A 91 0.30 8.82 -7.79
C LEU A 91 1.71 8.41 -8.21
N PHE A 92 2.66 9.37 -8.20
CA PHE A 92 4.06 9.09 -8.49
C PHE A 92 4.70 8.20 -7.41
N ALA A 93 4.45 8.49 -6.13
CA ALA A 93 4.91 7.64 -5.02
C ALA A 93 4.41 6.21 -5.15
N LEU A 94 3.14 6.04 -5.48
CA LEU A 94 2.53 4.73 -5.69
C LEU A 94 3.18 3.98 -6.86
N ALA A 95 3.45 4.66 -7.98
CA ALA A 95 4.10 4.08 -9.15
C ALA A 95 5.55 3.65 -8.88
N CYS A 96 6.28 4.39 -8.04
CA CYS A 96 7.62 3.99 -7.58
C CYS A 96 7.59 2.74 -6.67
N GLY A 97 6.43 2.43 -6.09
CA GLY A 97 6.26 1.33 -5.14
C GLY A 97 6.82 1.62 -3.74
N PRO A 98 6.53 0.73 -2.77
CA PRO A 98 7.02 0.87 -1.41
C PRO A 98 8.52 0.58 -1.32
N LEU A 99 9.15 1.10 -0.27
CA LEU A 99 10.52 0.71 0.10
C LEU A 99 10.60 -0.80 0.32
N SER A 100 11.75 -1.41 -0.01
CA SER A 100 11.98 -2.86 0.20
C SER A 100 12.06 -3.30 1.67
N THR A 101 11.90 -2.35 2.59
CA THR A 101 11.89 -2.57 4.02
C THR A 101 10.49 -2.34 4.57
N ALA A 102 10.02 -3.26 5.41
CA ALA A 102 8.76 -3.14 6.12
C ALA A 102 9.02 -3.04 7.63
N THR A 103 8.14 -2.34 8.33
CA THR A 103 8.05 -2.40 9.79
C THR A 103 7.09 -3.54 10.14
N SER A 104 7.64 -4.64 10.66
CA SER A 104 6.84 -5.72 11.24
C SER A 104 6.39 -5.33 12.65
N ILE A 105 5.10 -5.52 12.92
CA ILE A 105 4.42 -5.12 14.15
C ILE A 105 3.69 -6.34 14.71
N ASN A 106 3.74 -6.52 16.03
CA ASN A 106 3.10 -7.69 16.65
C ASN A 106 1.61 -7.53 16.97
N SER A 107 1.10 -6.29 16.98
CA SER A 107 -0.32 -6.02 17.24
C SER A 107 -0.72 -4.65 16.72
N CYS A 108 -1.98 -4.50 16.32
CA CYS A 108 -2.53 -3.21 15.95
C CYS A 108 -4.00 -3.11 16.38
N VAL A 109 -4.46 -1.88 16.58
CA VAL A 109 -5.87 -1.61 16.81
C VAL A 109 -6.48 -1.03 15.54
N VAL A 110 -7.51 -1.68 15.02
CA VAL A 110 -8.29 -1.25 13.85
C VAL A 110 -9.75 -1.18 14.26
N ASN A 111 -10.39 -0.03 14.07
CA ASN A 111 -11.80 0.19 14.44
C ASN A 111 -12.14 -0.21 15.89
N GLY A 112 -11.21 0.00 16.83
CA GLY A 112 -11.38 -0.34 18.24
C GLY A 112 -11.12 -1.80 18.61
N VAL A 113 -10.81 -2.66 17.64
CA VAL A 113 -10.47 -4.08 17.86
C VAL A 113 -8.95 -4.25 17.84
N GLU A 114 -8.37 -4.87 18.88
CA GLU A 114 -6.95 -5.24 18.93
C GLU A 114 -6.74 -6.57 18.21
N PHE A 115 -5.93 -6.53 17.15
CA PHE A 115 -5.41 -7.70 16.46
C PHE A 115 -3.98 -7.98 16.94
N VAL A 116 -3.67 -9.26 17.13
CA VAL A 116 -2.37 -9.71 17.64
C VAL A 116 -1.88 -10.85 16.78
N VAL A 117 -0.59 -10.84 16.43
CA VAL A 117 0.00 -11.96 15.68
C VAL A 117 -0.10 -13.26 16.45
N HIS A 118 -0.34 -14.36 15.75
CA HIS A 118 -0.67 -15.67 16.31
C HIS A 118 0.38 -16.14 17.32
N SER A 119 1.66 -15.96 17.01
CA SER A 119 2.78 -16.32 17.89
C SER A 119 2.75 -15.66 19.28
N ARG A 120 2.07 -14.52 19.42
CA ARG A 120 1.79 -13.88 20.72
C ARG A 120 0.43 -14.27 21.29
N ASP A 121 -0.57 -14.47 20.42
CA ASP A 121 -1.93 -14.80 20.79
C ASP A 121 -2.03 -16.15 21.53
N VAL A 122 -1.22 -17.15 21.14
CA VAL A 122 -1.16 -18.48 21.79
C VAL A 122 -0.84 -18.45 23.30
N LYS A 123 -0.32 -17.32 23.80
CA LYS A 123 0.01 -17.11 25.23
C LYS A 123 -1.08 -16.35 25.99
N ARG A 124 -2.15 -15.92 25.31
CA ARG A 124 -3.27 -15.16 25.87
C ARG A 124 -4.49 -16.08 26.08
N THR A 125 -5.38 -15.66 26.97
CA THR A 125 -6.67 -16.34 27.21
C THR A 125 -7.73 -15.95 26.19
N THR A 126 -7.58 -14.80 25.52
CA THR A 126 -8.47 -14.28 24.47
C THR A 126 -7.85 -14.51 23.10
N GLN A 127 -8.68 -14.82 22.10
CA GLN A 127 -8.24 -15.01 20.72
C GLN A 127 -8.36 -13.70 19.92
N ASN A 128 -7.21 -13.08 19.63
CA ASN A 128 -7.12 -11.82 18.87
C ASN A 128 -6.31 -11.98 17.56
N SER A 129 -5.97 -13.21 17.16
CA SER A 129 -5.27 -13.50 15.91
C SER A 129 -6.16 -14.00 14.77
N GLY A 130 -7.45 -14.25 15.01
CA GLY A 130 -8.37 -14.71 13.97
C GLY A 130 -8.65 -13.62 12.94
N ILE A 131 -8.52 -13.95 11.66
CA ILE A 131 -8.88 -13.06 10.54
C ILE A 131 -9.93 -13.70 9.65
N CYS A 132 -10.75 -12.86 9.04
CA CYS A 132 -11.77 -13.24 8.07
C CYS A 132 -11.72 -12.27 6.90
N SER A 133 -11.66 -12.78 5.68
CA SER A 133 -11.67 -11.97 4.46
C SER A 133 -12.73 -12.49 3.49
N PRO A 134 -13.34 -11.61 2.68
CA PRO A 134 -14.16 -12.06 1.55
C PRO A 134 -13.36 -12.99 0.63
N GLY A 135 -14.03 -14.00 0.09
CA GLY A 135 -13.50 -14.87 -0.95
C GLY A 135 -13.72 -14.32 -2.36
N GLU A 136 -13.44 -15.15 -3.36
CA GLU A 136 -13.60 -14.75 -4.77
C GLU A 136 -15.07 -14.69 -5.19
N LYS A 137 -15.91 -15.54 -4.59
CA LYS A 137 -17.33 -15.62 -4.92
C LYS A 137 -18.19 -14.81 -3.95
N PRO A 138 -19.31 -14.23 -4.41
CA PRO A 138 -20.26 -13.56 -3.51
C PRO A 138 -20.71 -14.48 -2.38
N GLY A 139 -20.52 -14.02 -1.13
CA GLY A 139 -20.87 -14.77 0.08
C GLY A 139 -19.83 -15.78 0.56
N GLU A 140 -18.72 -15.94 -0.16
CA GLU A 140 -17.58 -16.75 0.29
C GLU A 140 -16.75 -15.98 1.32
N MET A 141 -16.30 -16.68 2.36
CA MET A 141 -15.45 -16.12 3.41
C MET A 141 -14.27 -17.06 3.64
N TYR A 142 -13.06 -16.50 3.64
CA TYR A 142 -11.85 -17.20 4.05
C TYR A 142 -11.51 -16.85 5.49
N TYR A 143 -11.10 -17.87 6.25
CA TYR A 143 -10.71 -17.75 7.65
C TYR A 143 -9.24 -18.11 7.80
N GLY A 144 -8.53 -17.35 8.61
CA GLY A 144 -7.11 -17.57 8.83
C GLY A 144 -6.65 -17.06 10.19
N GLN A 145 -5.34 -17.19 10.41
CA GLN A 145 -4.66 -16.63 11.55
C GLN A 145 -3.66 -15.57 11.08
N LEU A 146 -3.58 -14.49 11.83
CA LEU A 146 -2.68 -13.38 11.57
C LEU A 146 -1.25 -13.79 11.92
N ASP A 147 -0.41 -14.01 10.92
CA ASP A 147 0.99 -14.38 11.13
C ASP A 147 1.87 -13.14 11.33
N ASP A 148 1.73 -12.14 10.45
CA ASP A 148 2.49 -10.89 10.46
C ASP A 148 1.60 -9.68 10.15
N ILE A 149 1.95 -8.53 10.73
CA ILE A 149 1.42 -7.22 10.37
C ILE A 149 2.58 -6.39 9.82
N LEU A 150 2.51 -5.99 8.56
CA LEU A 150 3.57 -5.25 7.89
C LEU A 150 3.09 -3.84 7.51
N GLU A 151 3.84 -2.84 7.93
CA GLU A 151 3.68 -1.44 7.49
C GLU A 151 4.79 -1.10 6.49
N PHE A 152 4.40 -0.56 5.35
CA PHE A 152 5.31 -0.15 4.29
C PHE A 152 5.35 1.36 4.16
N SER A 153 6.56 1.90 4.02
CA SER A 153 6.77 3.31 3.74
C SER A 153 6.96 3.54 2.24
N TYR A 154 6.48 4.68 1.77
CA TYR A 154 6.70 5.17 0.42
C TYR A 154 7.54 6.44 0.46
N THR A 155 8.30 6.67 -0.60
CA THR A 155 9.05 7.92 -0.77
C THR A 155 8.07 9.07 -0.98
N GLN A 156 8.17 10.12 -0.16
CA GLN A 156 7.38 11.32 -0.34
C GLN A 156 8.00 12.22 -1.41
N PHE A 157 7.18 12.64 -2.37
CA PHE A 157 7.58 13.59 -3.40
C PHE A 157 6.89 14.93 -3.15
N LYS A 158 7.57 16.03 -3.51
CA LYS A 158 7.00 17.38 -3.46
C LYS A 158 6.54 17.79 -4.85
N THR A 159 5.51 18.62 -4.91
CA THR A 159 5.08 19.26 -6.15
C THR A 159 6.20 20.11 -6.74
N GLN A 160 6.46 20.01 -8.05
CA GLN A 160 7.49 20.81 -8.74
C GLN A 160 7.28 22.33 -8.63
N HIS A 161 6.09 22.78 -8.26
CA HIS A 161 5.82 24.19 -7.98
C HIS A 161 6.62 24.74 -6.77
N ASP A 162 7.12 23.87 -5.88
CA ASP A 162 7.88 24.29 -4.69
C ASP A 162 9.38 24.51 -4.95
N THR A 163 9.87 24.17 -6.15
CA THR A 163 11.30 24.30 -6.49
C THR A 163 11.72 25.69 -7.00
N ASN A 164 10.80 26.65 -7.13
CA ASN A 164 11.07 28.02 -7.61
C ASN A 164 11.09 29.09 -6.50
N LEU A 165 11.64 28.77 -5.33
CA LEU A 165 11.98 29.75 -4.30
C LEU A 165 13.44 29.54 -3.89
N GLY A 166 14.36 29.95 -4.75
CA GLY A 166 15.78 29.87 -4.44
C GLY A 166 16.73 29.92 -5.64
N MET A 167 16.58 30.93 -6.50
CA MET A 167 17.72 31.57 -7.20
C MET A 167 17.41 33.06 -7.36
#